data_AF-A0A6P8CQA4-F1
#
_entry.id   AF-A0A6P8CQA4-F1
#
_cell.length_a   1.000
_cell.length_b   1.000
_cell.length_c   1.000
_cell.angle_alpha   90.00
_cell.angle_beta   90.00
_cell.angle_gamma   90.00
#
_symmetry.space_group_name_H-M   'P 1'
#
loop_
_entity.id
_entity.type
_entity.pdbx_description
1 polymer ?
#
loop_
_entity_poly.entity_id
_entity_poly.type
_entity_poly.pdbx_seq_one_letter_code
_entity_poly.pdbx_strand_id
1 'polypeptide(L)'
;MMSTVLFSRRRPTSTRGVPEFFPQKELEYPPSFHARVISCATLEVLQVYLAWRQNACHSDNLCRTCFWMLIRSGKTIEEAKEALKDCQKEEKNELLFQRFGINYKKLPEMFRQGSCIFKTEVEVVVKYDEHGNPIKRLRRKPNIVHTQNIVAKKFWNEQLVLVKELGGFEDEIAKIKTEYVKSFLFENKLLPSTYIVIRIDGCHFHRFSDIHGFEKPNDAQALNLMNTCAVAVLKEFHDIVFAYGVSDEYSFVLRKNSQFNQRQASVYKTDNIFSSQIVSAIVSFFSTMYAMKWKEFFPQKNLKYPPSFDGRAVCYPSEEILQDYLAWRQVDCHINNQYNTCFWMLVKSGKTKAEAQQCLKGTQTQEKYELLSRQFGTDYSSLPVMFRQGSFVYRMKLQEVVVDHSNIIERSFWKEYSSILEEMPAHTSAANECTQTSVSAS
;
A
#
# COMPACT_ATOMS: atom_id res chain seq x y z
N MET A 1 0.95 -13.08 -4.30
CA MET A 1 2.22 -13.67 -4.78
C MET A 1 2.09 -13.94 -6.28
N MET A 2 2.88 -13.30 -7.13
CA MET A 2 2.96 -13.71 -8.54
C MET A 2 3.60 -15.11 -8.58
N SER A 3 2.82 -16.11 -8.96
CA SER A 3 3.33 -17.38 -9.47
C SER A 3 4.12 -17.07 -10.74
N THR A 4 5.18 -17.84 -10.99
CA THR A 4 5.93 -17.77 -12.25
C THR A 4 5.01 -18.23 -13.37
N VAL A 5 4.16 -17.35 -13.90
CA VAL A 5 3.44 -17.60 -15.15
C VAL A 5 4.51 -17.56 -16.23
N LEU A 6 4.86 -18.73 -16.77
CA LEU A 6 5.65 -18.82 -18.00
C LEU A 6 4.86 -18.10 -19.09
N PHE A 7 5.22 -16.83 -19.34
CA PHE A 7 4.57 -16.02 -20.35
C PHE A 7 4.82 -16.63 -21.74
N SER A 8 3.74 -17.07 -22.38
CA SER A 8 3.74 -17.39 -23.81
C SER A 8 4.09 -16.13 -24.60
N ARG A 9 5.08 -16.23 -25.49
CA ARG A 9 5.53 -15.15 -26.37
C ARG A 9 4.37 -14.67 -27.27
N ARG A 10 3.93 -13.43 -27.07
CA ARG A 10 3.45 -12.60 -28.19
C ARG A 10 4.40 -11.41 -28.32
N ARG A 11 5.02 -11.28 -29.49
CA ARG A 11 5.84 -10.10 -29.84
C ARG A 11 4.92 -8.87 -29.85
N PRO A 12 5.29 -7.75 -29.21
CA PRO A 12 4.60 -6.49 -29.44
C PRO A 12 4.87 -6.06 -30.88
N THR A 13 3.82 -5.94 -31.69
CA THR A 13 3.89 -5.25 -32.97
C THR A 13 4.10 -3.76 -32.71
N SER A 14 5.11 -3.23 -33.39
CA SER A 14 5.50 -1.83 -33.44
C SER A 14 4.31 -0.86 -33.53
N THR A 15 4.14 -0.05 -32.49
CA THR A 15 3.68 1.35 -32.59
C THR A 15 4.28 2.13 -31.42
N ARG A 16 4.55 3.44 -31.60
CA ARG A 16 5.11 4.35 -30.59
C ARG A 16 4.12 4.62 -29.45
N GLY A 17 3.80 3.60 -28.65
CA GLY A 17 2.98 3.66 -27.45
C GLY A 17 3.62 2.81 -26.36
N VAL A 18 3.41 3.17 -25.09
CA VAL A 18 3.79 2.31 -23.96
C VAL A 18 3.11 0.95 -24.15
N PRO A 19 3.83 -0.19 -24.08
CA PRO A 19 3.20 -1.49 -24.26
C PRO A 19 2.07 -1.67 -23.24
N GLU A 20 0.85 -1.92 -23.71
CA GLU A 20 -0.25 -2.31 -22.83
C GLU A 20 -0.05 -3.76 -22.40
N PHE A 21 0.15 -3.95 -21.10
CA PHE A 21 0.25 -5.28 -20.50
C PHE A 21 -1.16 -5.77 -20.17
N PHE A 22 -1.56 -6.90 -20.75
CA PHE A 22 -2.88 -7.52 -20.57
C PHE A 22 -4.06 -6.62 -20.97
N PRO A 23 -4.15 -6.18 -22.24
CA PRO A 23 -5.18 -5.24 -22.70
C PRO A 23 -6.63 -5.77 -22.57
N GLN A 24 -6.80 -7.04 -22.24
CA GLN A 24 -8.10 -7.71 -22.09
C GLN A 24 -8.34 -8.29 -20.69
N LYS A 25 -7.47 -7.97 -19.71
CA LYS A 25 -7.67 -8.43 -18.32
C LYS A 25 -7.98 -7.25 -17.42
N GLU A 26 -9.09 -7.34 -16.71
CA GLU A 26 -9.42 -6.41 -15.64
C GLU A 26 -8.75 -6.86 -14.34
N LEU A 27 -8.36 -5.89 -13.51
CA LEU A 27 -7.85 -6.15 -12.18
C LEU A 27 -9.04 -6.42 -11.26
N GLU A 28 -9.38 -7.68 -11.04
CA GLU A 28 -10.55 -8.07 -10.25
C GLU A 28 -10.32 -7.96 -8.73
N TYR A 29 -9.06 -8.09 -8.29
CA TYR A 29 -8.71 -8.07 -6.87
C TYR A 29 -7.62 -7.03 -6.59
N PRO A 30 -7.78 -6.18 -5.55
CA PRO A 30 -6.77 -5.22 -5.15
C PRO A 30 -5.55 -5.94 -4.53
N PRO A 31 -4.36 -5.88 -5.15
CA PRO A 31 -3.15 -6.38 -4.52
C PRO A 31 -2.80 -5.56 -3.27
N SER A 32 -2.39 -6.27 -2.22
CA SER A 32 -1.73 -5.71 -1.04
C SER A 32 -0.24 -6.09 -1.06
N PHE A 33 0.61 -5.13 -0.72
CA PHE A 33 2.07 -5.28 -0.75
C PHE A 33 2.67 -5.01 0.63
N HIS A 34 3.53 -5.92 1.08
CA HIS A 34 4.32 -5.74 2.29
C HIS A 34 5.69 -5.15 1.96
N ALA A 35 6.03 -4.04 2.61
CA ALA A 35 7.32 -3.41 2.56
C ALA A 35 8.12 -3.67 3.84
N ARG A 36 9.45 -3.69 3.70
CA ARG A 36 10.41 -3.69 4.80
C ARG A 36 11.46 -2.63 4.54
N VAL A 37 11.93 -1.97 5.60
CA VAL A 37 13.03 -1.02 5.53
C VAL A 37 14.31 -1.76 5.92
N ILE A 38 15.33 -1.64 5.06
CA ILE A 38 16.65 -2.24 5.29
C ILE A 38 17.64 -1.10 5.46
N SER A 39 18.29 -1.06 6.62
CA SER A 39 19.27 -0.01 6.93
C SER A 39 20.66 -0.54 6.65
N CYS A 40 21.16 -0.29 5.44
CA CYS A 40 22.53 -0.65 5.07
C CYS A 40 23.50 0.43 5.57
N ALA A 41 24.23 0.14 6.65
CA ALA A 41 25.15 1.10 7.28
C ALA A 41 26.39 1.40 6.42
N THR A 42 26.78 0.49 5.53
CA THR A 42 27.95 0.61 4.64
C THR A 42 27.63 0.10 3.24
N LEU A 43 28.50 0.42 2.28
CA LEU A 43 28.43 -0.12 0.92
C LEU A 43 28.60 -1.64 0.89
N GLU A 44 29.45 -2.20 1.75
CA GLU A 44 29.60 -3.65 1.90
C GLU A 44 28.26 -4.29 2.30
N VAL A 45 27.55 -3.74 3.28
CA VAL A 45 26.24 -4.24 3.71
C VAL A 45 25.22 -4.17 2.58
N LEU A 46 25.21 -3.06 1.81
CA LEU A 46 24.35 -2.91 0.64
C LEU A 46 24.66 -3.98 -0.41
N GLN A 47 25.94 -4.18 -0.72
CA GLN A 47 26.39 -5.17 -1.69
C GLN A 47 25.98 -6.58 -1.24
N VAL A 48 26.21 -6.96 0.02
CA VAL A 48 25.83 -8.28 0.56
C VAL A 48 24.31 -8.47 0.56
N TYR A 49 23.53 -7.42 0.89
CA TYR A 49 22.08 -7.46 0.82
C TYR A 49 21.59 -7.70 -0.62
N LEU A 50 22.10 -6.95 -1.60
CA LEU A 50 21.73 -7.10 -3.01
C LEU A 50 22.08 -8.49 -3.54
N ALA A 51 23.26 -9.01 -3.17
CA ALA A 51 23.69 -10.36 -3.52
C ALA A 51 22.73 -11.41 -2.95
N TRP A 52 22.32 -11.21 -1.68
CA TRP A 52 21.38 -12.09 -1.01
C TRP A 52 20.02 -12.08 -1.69
N ARG A 53 19.50 -10.91 -2.06
CA ARG A 53 18.23 -10.76 -2.78
C ARG A 53 18.26 -11.43 -4.15
N GLN A 54 19.35 -11.29 -4.91
CA GLN A 54 19.50 -11.93 -6.21
C GLN A 54 19.57 -13.46 -6.07
N ASN A 55 20.33 -13.97 -5.11
CA ASN A 55 20.41 -15.41 -4.83
C ASN A 55 19.07 -15.99 -4.33
N ALA A 56 18.34 -15.26 -3.49
CA ALA A 56 17.00 -15.65 -3.07
C ALA A 56 16.05 -15.74 -4.27
N CYS A 57 16.06 -14.72 -5.16
CA CYS A 57 15.28 -14.74 -6.39
C CYS A 57 15.59 -15.98 -7.25
N HIS A 58 16.87 -16.31 -7.42
CA HIS A 58 17.32 -17.46 -8.19
C HIS A 58 16.84 -18.79 -7.61
N SER A 59 17.06 -18.98 -6.31
CA SER A 59 16.72 -20.22 -5.62
C SER A 59 15.20 -20.42 -5.52
N ASP A 60 14.46 -19.36 -5.21
CA ASP A 60 13.01 -19.38 -5.13
C ASP A 60 12.39 -19.66 -6.50
N ASN A 61 12.89 -19.02 -7.57
CA ASN A 61 12.38 -19.25 -8.92
C ASN A 61 12.66 -20.68 -9.40
N LEU A 62 13.85 -21.22 -9.15
CA LEU A 62 14.19 -22.61 -9.49
C LEU A 62 13.24 -23.58 -8.77
N CYS A 63 13.11 -23.44 -7.45
CA CYS A 63 12.23 -24.27 -6.64
C CYS A 63 10.76 -24.18 -7.10
N ARG A 64 10.26 -22.95 -7.32
CA ARG A 64 8.90 -22.72 -7.81
C ARG A 64 8.67 -23.29 -9.20
N THR A 65 9.66 -23.22 -10.08
CA THR A 65 9.56 -23.80 -11.42
C THR A 65 9.42 -25.31 -11.33
N CYS A 66 10.23 -25.99 -10.52
CA CYS A 66 10.06 -27.41 -10.26
C CYS A 66 8.67 -27.73 -9.68
N PHE A 67 8.25 -26.98 -8.67
CA PHE A 67 6.97 -27.17 -7.98
C PHE A 67 5.79 -27.10 -8.94
N TRP A 68 5.72 -26.07 -9.78
CA TRP A 68 4.63 -25.91 -10.75
C TRP A 68 4.69 -26.91 -11.88
N MET A 69 5.88 -27.34 -12.30
CA MET A 69 6.00 -28.42 -13.29
C MET A 69 5.54 -29.78 -12.74
N LEU A 70 5.83 -30.06 -11.47
CA LEU A 70 5.32 -31.26 -10.79
C LEU A 70 3.79 -31.24 -10.70
N ILE A 71 3.19 -30.12 -10.30
CA ILE A 71 1.73 -29.96 -10.28
C ILE A 71 1.15 -30.13 -11.69
N ARG A 72 1.77 -29.51 -12.70
CA ARG A 72 1.34 -29.64 -14.10
C ARG A 72 1.46 -31.07 -14.64
N SER A 73 2.35 -31.88 -14.07
CA SER A 73 2.46 -33.31 -14.38
C SER A 73 1.46 -34.21 -13.66
N GLY A 74 0.54 -33.63 -12.89
CA GLY A 74 -0.54 -34.34 -12.20
C GLY A 74 -0.29 -34.60 -10.71
N LYS A 75 0.82 -34.12 -10.13
CA LYS A 75 1.05 -34.24 -8.68
C LYS A 75 0.16 -33.30 -7.87
N THR A 76 -0.19 -33.72 -6.67
CA THR A 76 -0.84 -32.84 -5.68
C THR A 76 0.14 -31.80 -5.12
N ILE A 77 -0.38 -30.78 -4.42
CA ILE A 77 0.44 -29.76 -3.77
C ILE A 77 1.37 -30.39 -2.73
N GLU A 78 0.87 -31.36 -1.97
CA GLU A 78 1.56 -32.05 -0.89
C GLU A 78 2.68 -32.93 -1.45
N GLU A 79 2.39 -33.70 -2.50
CA GLU A 79 3.38 -34.51 -3.20
C GLU A 79 4.47 -33.68 -3.85
N ALA A 80 4.12 -32.52 -4.41
CA ALA A 80 5.10 -31.61 -5.00
C ALA A 80 5.98 -30.94 -3.92
N LYS A 81 5.42 -30.61 -2.76
CA LYS A 81 6.19 -30.11 -1.61
C LYS A 81 7.14 -31.17 -1.09
N GLU A 82 6.66 -32.40 -0.85
CA GLU A 82 7.49 -33.47 -0.31
C GLU A 82 8.60 -33.86 -1.28
N ALA A 83 8.31 -33.90 -2.58
CA ALA A 83 9.32 -34.18 -3.60
C ALA A 83 10.42 -33.10 -3.75
N LEU A 84 10.24 -31.92 -3.16
CA LEU A 84 11.20 -30.80 -3.20
C LEU A 84 11.80 -30.46 -1.84
N LYS A 85 11.28 -31.07 -0.79
CA LYS A 85 11.78 -30.98 0.58
C LYS A 85 13.16 -31.63 0.56
N ASP A 86 14.17 -30.84 0.90
CA ASP A 86 15.59 -31.23 0.95
C ASP A 86 16.31 -31.38 -0.39
N CYS A 87 15.64 -31.17 -1.54
CA CYS A 87 16.34 -31.16 -2.82
C CYS A 87 17.36 -30.02 -2.93
N GLN A 88 18.60 -30.38 -3.26
CA GLN A 88 19.67 -29.44 -3.57
C GLN A 88 19.45 -28.75 -4.93
N LYS A 89 20.25 -27.72 -5.20
CA LYS A 89 20.15 -26.95 -6.43
C LYS A 89 20.40 -27.83 -7.66
N GLU A 90 21.36 -28.73 -7.60
CA GLU A 90 21.75 -29.63 -8.69
C GLU A 90 20.61 -30.60 -9.02
N GLU A 91 20.01 -31.23 -8.01
CA GLU A 91 18.87 -32.14 -8.13
C GLU A 91 17.64 -31.44 -8.73
N LYS A 92 17.38 -30.19 -8.35
CA LYS A 92 16.31 -29.38 -8.95
C LYS A 92 16.56 -29.10 -10.43
N ASN A 93 17.79 -28.80 -10.81
CA ASN A 93 18.14 -28.60 -12.23
C ASN A 93 18.02 -29.90 -13.03
N GLU A 94 18.47 -31.02 -12.46
CA GLU A 94 18.35 -32.34 -13.06
C GLU A 94 16.88 -32.75 -13.25
N LEU A 95 16.04 -32.54 -12.23
CA LEU A 95 14.59 -32.75 -12.31
C LEU A 95 13.96 -31.96 -13.46
N LEU A 96 14.28 -30.67 -13.60
CA LEU A 96 13.78 -29.84 -14.70
C LEU A 96 14.25 -30.33 -16.06
N PHE A 97 15.52 -30.72 -16.16
CA PHE A 97 16.12 -31.13 -17.42
C PHE A 97 15.61 -32.51 -17.87
N GLN A 98 15.74 -33.53 -17.02
CA GLN A 98 15.40 -34.91 -17.38
C GLN A 98 13.89 -35.12 -17.51
N ARG A 99 13.10 -34.59 -16.57
CA ARG A 99 11.66 -34.88 -16.51
C ARG A 99 10.82 -33.94 -17.37
N PHE A 100 11.30 -32.72 -17.60
CA PHE A 100 10.53 -31.67 -18.26
C PHE A 100 11.23 -31.06 -19.47
N GLY A 101 12.47 -31.45 -19.79
CA GLY A 101 13.24 -30.89 -20.91
C GLY A 101 13.62 -29.41 -20.71
N ILE A 102 13.52 -28.88 -19.49
CA ILE A 102 13.75 -27.46 -19.20
C ILE A 102 15.19 -27.28 -18.73
N ASN A 103 16.01 -26.62 -19.57
CA ASN A 103 17.30 -26.11 -19.13
C ASN A 103 17.09 -24.76 -18.42
N TYR A 104 17.12 -24.77 -17.08
CA TYR A 104 16.90 -23.58 -16.26
C TYR A 104 17.80 -22.42 -16.67
N LYS A 105 19.09 -22.65 -16.96
CA LYS A 105 20.04 -21.59 -17.37
C LYS A 105 19.61 -20.84 -18.64
N LYS A 106 18.81 -21.47 -19.52
CA LYS A 106 18.28 -20.85 -20.73
C LYS A 106 17.00 -20.04 -20.50
N LEU A 107 16.41 -20.06 -19.31
CA LEU A 107 15.28 -19.19 -18.98
C LEU A 107 15.71 -17.71 -18.95
N PRO A 108 14.79 -16.78 -19.31
CA PRO A 108 15.05 -15.35 -19.24
C PRO A 108 15.62 -14.90 -17.90
N GLU A 109 16.64 -14.04 -17.95
CA GLU A 109 17.35 -13.57 -16.74
C GLU A 109 16.41 -12.85 -15.77
N MET A 110 15.40 -12.14 -16.27
CA MET A 110 14.40 -11.48 -15.42
C MET A 110 13.70 -12.43 -14.44
N PHE A 111 13.54 -13.71 -14.81
CA PHE A 111 12.92 -14.72 -13.93
C PHE A 111 13.92 -15.31 -12.94
N ARG A 112 15.16 -15.50 -13.39
CA ARG A 112 16.21 -16.17 -12.60
C ARG A 112 16.95 -15.23 -11.66
N GLN A 113 17.03 -13.95 -12.00
CA GLN A 113 17.92 -12.98 -11.38
C GLN A 113 17.20 -11.68 -10.99
N GLY A 114 15.93 -11.55 -11.35
CA GLY A 114 15.13 -10.36 -11.10
C GLY A 114 15.41 -9.22 -12.07
N SER A 115 14.93 -8.04 -11.70
CA SER A 115 15.09 -6.80 -12.46
C SER A 115 15.80 -5.77 -11.60
N CYS A 116 16.90 -5.21 -12.12
CA CYS A 116 17.60 -4.10 -11.50
C CYS A 116 17.12 -2.81 -12.16
N ILE A 117 16.67 -1.84 -11.36
CA ILE A 117 16.17 -0.55 -11.86
C ILE A 117 16.95 0.55 -11.17
N PHE A 118 17.58 1.41 -11.96
CA PHE A 118 18.31 2.58 -11.47
C PHE A 118 18.26 3.71 -12.49
N LYS A 119 18.54 4.94 -12.06
CA LYS A 119 18.56 6.09 -12.96
C LYS A 119 19.89 6.10 -13.73
N THR A 120 19.84 6.32 -15.04
CA THR A 120 21.00 6.65 -15.87
C THR A 120 20.84 8.05 -16.44
N GLU A 121 21.96 8.70 -16.74
CA GLU A 121 21.95 9.98 -17.44
C GLU A 121 21.93 9.74 -18.94
N VAL A 122 20.93 10.31 -19.61
CA VAL A 122 20.78 10.23 -21.06
C VAL A 122 20.64 11.63 -21.63
N GLU A 123 21.28 11.88 -22.78
CA GLU A 123 21.05 13.09 -23.55
C GLU A 123 19.64 13.08 -24.13
N VAL A 124 18.85 14.09 -23.81
CA VAL A 124 17.52 14.29 -24.37
C VAL A 124 17.47 15.62 -25.08
N VAL A 125 17.00 15.61 -26.33
CA VAL A 125 16.68 16.84 -27.06
C VAL A 125 15.47 17.50 -26.39
N VAL A 126 15.66 18.69 -25.83
CA VAL A 126 14.63 19.42 -25.08
C VAL A 126 13.87 20.38 -25.99
N LYS A 127 14.59 21.02 -26.90
CA LYS A 127 14.05 21.93 -27.91
C LYS A 127 15.02 22.01 -29.09
N TYR A 128 14.56 22.57 -30.19
CA TYR A 128 15.44 22.96 -31.30
C TYR A 128 15.72 24.46 -31.19
N ASP A 129 16.92 24.89 -31.55
CA ASP A 129 17.21 26.32 -31.69
C ASP A 129 16.58 26.90 -32.98
N GLU A 130 16.74 28.21 -33.18
CA GLU A 130 16.19 28.92 -34.36
C GLU A 130 16.78 28.42 -35.69
N HIS A 131 17.90 27.69 -35.65
CA HIS A 131 18.58 27.11 -36.81
C HIS A 131 18.27 25.61 -36.98
N GLY A 132 17.36 25.07 -36.17
CA GLY A 132 16.97 23.66 -36.20
C GLY A 132 17.96 22.70 -35.53
N ASN A 133 18.97 23.19 -34.79
CA ASN A 133 19.88 22.31 -34.06
C ASN A 133 19.24 21.82 -32.75
N PRO A 134 19.41 20.53 -32.40
CA PRO A 134 18.85 19.99 -31.16
C PRO A 134 19.62 20.51 -29.93
N ILE A 135 18.91 21.22 -29.06
CA ILE A 135 19.41 21.58 -27.72
C ILE A 135 19.23 20.38 -26.81
N LYS A 136 20.32 19.67 -26.57
CA LYS A 136 20.37 18.50 -25.69
C LYS A 136 20.59 18.90 -24.24
N ARG A 137 19.95 18.19 -23.32
CA ARG A 137 20.24 18.25 -21.87
C ARG A 137 20.31 16.85 -21.31
N LEU A 138 21.21 16.65 -20.35
CA LEU A 138 21.26 15.43 -19.55
C LEU A 138 20.00 15.34 -18.69
N ARG A 139 19.30 14.22 -18.78
CA ARG A 139 18.13 13.89 -17.95
C ARG A 139 18.35 12.53 -17.33
N ARG A 140 18.01 12.41 -16.05
CA ARG A 140 17.97 11.12 -15.37
C ARG A 140 16.73 10.35 -15.80
N LYS A 141 16.90 9.18 -16.42
CA LYS A 141 15.81 8.28 -16.78
C LYS A 141 15.98 6.93 -16.09
N PRO A 142 14.88 6.26 -15.69
CA PRO A 142 14.97 4.90 -15.19
C PRO A 142 15.45 3.97 -16.31
N ASN A 143 16.44 3.15 -15.99
CA ASN A 143 16.96 2.07 -16.81
C ASN A 143 16.65 0.75 -16.12
N ILE A 144 16.19 -0.25 -16.89
CA ILE A 144 15.89 -1.59 -16.40
C ILE A 144 16.93 -2.54 -16.99
N VAL A 145 17.67 -3.23 -16.14
CA VAL A 145 18.71 -4.19 -16.53
C VAL A 145 18.42 -5.56 -15.93
N HIS A 146 18.67 -6.59 -16.72
CA HIS A 146 18.71 -7.98 -16.27
C HIS A 146 20.15 -8.48 -16.44
N THR A 147 20.75 -8.89 -15.33
CA THR A 147 22.14 -9.39 -15.30
C THR A 147 22.27 -10.49 -14.27
N GLN A 148 23.25 -11.37 -14.47
CA GLN A 148 23.52 -12.51 -13.59
C GLN A 148 24.12 -12.12 -12.24
N ASN A 149 24.80 -10.98 -12.19
CA ASN A 149 25.46 -10.52 -10.98
C ASN A 149 25.37 -8.98 -10.88
N ILE A 150 24.36 -8.48 -10.17
CA ILE A 150 24.20 -7.03 -9.94
C ILE A 150 25.20 -6.48 -8.93
N VAL A 151 25.91 -7.36 -8.22
CA VAL A 151 26.89 -6.98 -7.18
C VAL A 151 28.33 -7.10 -7.65
N ALA A 152 28.54 -7.53 -8.90
CA ALA A 152 29.86 -7.54 -9.51
C ALA A 152 30.42 -6.12 -9.51
N LYS A 153 31.68 -5.98 -9.07
CA LYS A 153 32.36 -4.68 -8.99
C LYS A 153 32.32 -3.96 -10.33
N LYS A 154 32.61 -4.70 -11.40
CA LYS A 154 32.58 -4.18 -12.78
C LYS A 154 31.20 -3.62 -13.14
N PHE A 155 30.14 -4.40 -12.93
CA PHE A 155 28.79 -3.98 -13.29
C PHE A 155 28.36 -2.72 -12.54
N TRP A 156 28.55 -2.69 -11.22
CA TRP A 156 28.12 -1.58 -10.38
C TRP A 156 28.91 -0.30 -10.68
N ASN A 157 30.24 -0.42 -10.76
CA ASN A 157 31.12 0.74 -10.93
C ASN A 157 31.05 1.35 -12.34
N GLU A 158 30.53 0.62 -13.33
CA GLU A 158 30.20 1.17 -14.65
C GLU A 158 28.96 2.09 -14.62
N GLN A 159 28.12 2.02 -13.58
CA GLN A 159 26.92 2.85 -13.47
C GLN A 159 27.23 4.20 -12.78
N LEU A 160 27.67 5.18 -13.56
CA LEU A 160 28.11 6.50 -13.04
C LEU A 160 27.16 7.16 -12.04
N VAL A 161 25.84 7.08 -12.28
CA VAL A 161 24.84 7.67 -11.39
C VAL A 161 24.81 6.96 -10.04
N LEU A 162 24.89 5.62 -10.03
CA LEU A 162 24.92 4.83 -8.79
C LEU A 162 26.19 5.12 -8.01
N VAL A 163 27.35 5.13 -8.67
CA VAL A 163 28.63 5.42 -8.02
C VAL A 163 28.63 6.82 -7.42
N LYS A 164 28.05 7.80 -8.10
CA LYS A 164 27.95 9.18 -7.59
C LYS A 164 27.01 9.33 -6.40
N GLU A 165 25.90 8.58 -6.36
CA GLU A 165 24.88 8.71 -5.31
C GLU A 165 25.13 7.80 -4.10
N LEU A 166 25.68 6.61 -4.32
CA LEU A 166 25.84 5.58 -3.30
C LEU A 166 27.31 5.22 -3.02
N GLY A 167 28.20 5.44 -3.99
CA GLY A 167 29.60 4.99 -3.98
C GLY A 167 29.82 3.69 -4.77
N GLY A 168 31.08 3.31 -4.96
CA GLY A 168 31.48 2.12 -5.72
C GLY A 168 31.72 0.89 -4.84
N PHE A 169 31.59 -0.30 -5.41
CA PHE A 169 31.99 -1.52 -4.71
C PHE A 169 33.51 -1.72 -4.81
N GLU A 170 34.13 -2.06 -3.69
CA GLU A 170 35.59 -2.26 -3.59
C GLU A 170 35.98 -3.72 -3.84
N ASP A 171 35.19 -4.65 -3.31
CA ASP A 171 35.45 -6.09 -3.34
C ASP A 171 34.39 -6.89 -4.11
N GLU A 172 34.71 -8.14 -4.43
CA GLU A 172 33.75 -9.12 -4.94
C GLU A 172 33.18 -9.95 -3.78
N ILE A 173 31.88 -10.25 -3.83
CA ILE A 173 31.24 -11.06 -2.78
C ILE A 173 31.39 -12.54 -3.09
N ALA A 174 32.26 -13.22 -2.33
CA ALA A 174 32.46 -14.66 -2.45
C ALA A 174 31.42 -15.50 -1.67
N LYS A 175 30.99 -15.03 -0.48
CA LYS A 175 30.06 -15.76 0.39
C LYS A 175 29.11 -14.80 1.10
N ILE A 176 27.83 -15.17 1.13
CA ILE A 176 26.77 -14.42 1.81
C ILE A 176 26.44 -15.14 3.11
N LYS A 177 26.64 -14.48 4.24
CA LYS A 177 26.14 -14.96 5.54
C LYS A 177 24.74 -14.41 5.73
N THR A 178 23.72 -15.27 5.69
CA THR A 178 22.31 -14.85 5.78
C THR A 178 21.99 -14.16 7.11
N GLU A 179 22.63 -14.59 8.19
CA GLU A 179 22.47 -14.05 9.53
C GLU A 179 22.99 -12.61 9.61
N TYR A 180 24.10 -12.32 8.92
CA TYR A 180 24.67 -10.98 8.81
C TYR A 180 23.72 -10.04 8.06
N VAL A 181 23.14 -10.46 6.94
CA VAL A 181 22.16 -9.62 6.22
C VAL A 181 20.91 -9.37 7.08
N LYS A 182 20.44 -10.39 7.81
CA LYS A 182 19.28 -10.28 8.68
C LYS A 182 19.51 -9.30 9.83
N SER A 183 20.73 -9.10 10.33
CA SER A 183 20.98 -8.14 11.41
C SER A 183 20.78 -6.68 11.02
N PHE A 184 20.72 -6.36 9.73
CA PHE A 184 20.43 -5.00 9.21
C PHE A 184 18.96 -4.76 8.86
N LEU A 185 18.10 -5.77 9.10
CA LEU A 185 16.66 -5.57 9.02
C LEU A 185 16.25 -4.60 10.13
N PHE A 186 15.83 -3.39 9.75
CA PHE A 186 15.32 -2.44 10.74
C PHE A 186 13.88 -2.83 11.11
N GLU A 187 13.73 -3.33 12.31
CA GLU A 187 12.48 -3.84 12.85
C GLU A 187 11.82 -2.81 13.77
N ASN A 188 11.02 -1.88 13.21
CA ASN A 188 10.19 -0.99 14.02
C ASN A 188 8.97 -1.75 14.56
N LYS A 189 9.14 -2.36 15.73
CA LYS A 189 8.12 -3.17 16.40
C LYS A 189 7.10 -2.26 17.07
N LEU A 190 5.83 -2.53 16.80
CA LEU A 190 4.72 -1.86 17.48
C LEU A 190 4.52 -2.46 18.87
N LEU A 191 4.30 -1.61 19.88
CA LEU A 191 4.17 -2.07 21.27
C LEU A 191 2.97 -3.04 21.41
N PRO A 192 3.15 -4.23 22.00
CA PRO A 192 2.05 -5.14 22.31
C PRO A 192 1.01 -4.49 23.23
N SER A 193 -0.21 -5.05 23.25
CA SER A 193 -1.31 -4.60 24.11
C SER A 193 -1.70 -3.12 24.00
N THR A 194 -1.34 -2.47 22.89
CA THR A 194 -1.79 -1.11 22.53
C THR A 194 -2.73 -1.14 21.35
N TYR A 195 -3.67 -0.20 21.27
CA TYR A 195 -4.35 0.07 20.00
C TYR A 195 -3.31 0.57 19.00
N ILE A 196 -3.42 0.15 17.75
CA ILE A 196 -2.60 0.71 16.67
C ILE A 196 -3.54 1.51 15.79
N VAL A 197 -3.21 2.78 15.58
CA VAL A 197 -3.85 3.56 14.52
C VAL A 197 -2.90 3.66 13.35
N ILE A 198 -3.39 3.26 12.17
CA ILE A 198 -2.71 3.47 10.91
C ILE A 198 -3.41 4.61 10.19
N ARG A 199 -2.76 5.77 10.14
CA ARG A 199 -3.27 6.91 9.38
C ARG A 199 -2.62 6.94 8.01
N ILE A 200 -3.45 7.03 6.98
CA ILE A 200 -3.04 7.26 5.59
C ILE A 200 -3.45 8.67 5.15
N ASP A 201 -2.67 9.28 4.25
CA ASP A 201 -2.89 10.63 3.75
C ASP A 201 -2.54 10.72 2.25
N GLY A 202 -3.37 11.41 1.47
CA GLY A 202 -3.18 11.57 0.03
C GLY A 202 -1.92 12.38 -0.32
N CYS A 203 -0.92 11.75 -0.95
CA CYS A 203 0.29 12.47 -1.33
C CYS A 203 -0.01 13.50 -2.44
N HIS A 204 0.27 14.77 -2.15
CA HIS A 204 0.05 15.89 -3.08
C HIS A 204 -1.40 15.99 -3.57
N PHE A 205 -2.38 15.67 -2.70
CA PHE A 205 -3.78 15.58 -3.10
C PHE A 205 -4.40 16.91 -3.52
N HIS A 206 -3.85 18.06 -3.10
CA HIS A 206 -4.22 19.37 -3.67
C HIS A 206 -4.07 19.36 -5.20
N ARG A 207 -2.90 18.95 -5.71
CA ARG A 207 -2.64 18.83 -7.16
C ARG A 207 -3.53 17.77 -7.80
N PHE A 208 -3.75 16.65 -7.12
CA PHE A 208 -4.65 15.60 -7.60
C PHE A 208 -6.07 16.11 -7.80
N SER A 209 -6.61 16.82 -6.81
CA SER A 209 -7.95 17.39 -6.84
C SER A 209 -8.12 18.46 -7.92
N ASP A 210 -7.11 19.31 -8.13
CA ASP A 210 -7.12 20.34 -9.17
C ASP A 210 -7.10 19.71 -10.58
N ILE A 211 -6.19 18.75 -10.80
CA ILE A 211 -6.02 18.09 -12.10
C ILE A 211 -7.27 17.28 -12.50
N HIS A 212 -7.97 16.69 -11.52
CA HIS A 212 -9.19 15.92 -11.75
C HIS A 212 -10.48 16.75 -11.57
N GLY A 213 -10.36 18.07 -11.33
CA GLY A 213 -11.48 19.00 -11.24
C GLY A 213 -12.49 18.61 -10.18
N PHE A 214 -12.02 18.39 -8.95
CA PHE A 214 -12.90 18.14 -7.80
C PHE A 214 -13.65 19.41 -7.42
N GLU A 215 -14.90 19.23 -6.99
CA GLU A 215 -15.69 20.33 -6.45
C GLU A 215 -15.03 20.91 -5.18
N LYS A 216 -15.17 22.22 -5.03
CA LYS A 216 -14.65 22.98 -3.88
C LYS A 216 -15.81 23.69 -3.18
N PRO A 217 -15.87 23.69 -1.83
CA PRO A 217 -14.84 23.21 -0.90
C PRO A 217 -14.75 21.68 -0.76
N ASN A 218 -15.84 20.95 -1.02
CA ASN A 218 -15.92 19.51 -0.86
C ASN A 218 -16.49 18.86 -2.12
N ASP A 219 -15.99 17.68 -2.46
CA ASP A 219 -16.51 16.85 -3.55
C ASP A 219 -17.10 15.56 -2.94
N ALA A 220 -18.42 15.43 -2.98
CA ALA A 220 -19.10 14.28 -2.38
C ALA A 220 -18.73 12.95 -3.05
N GLN A 221 -18.46 12.94 -4.36
CA GLN A 221 -18.07 11.72 -5.07
C GLN A 221 -16.67 11.28 -4.64
N ALA A 222 -15.74 12.23 -4.47
CA ALA A 222 -14.40 11.95 -4.00
C ALA A 222 -14.39 11.39 -2.56
N LEU A 223 -15.20 11.98 -1.66
CA LEU A 223 -15.32 11.51 -0.28
C LEU A 223 -15.99 10.14 -0.21
N ASN A 224 -17.05 9.90 -0.98
CA ASN A 224 -17.68 8.58 -1.02
C ASN A 224 -16.77 7.49 -1.63
N LEU A 225 -15.89 7.85 -2.57
CA LEU A 225 -14.84 6.95 -3.05
C LEU A 225 -13.85 6.59 -1.92
N MET A 226 -13.39 7.57 -1.15
CA MET A 226 -12.55 7.32 0.04
C MET A 226 -13.25 6.40 1.04
N ASN A 227 -14.52 6.67 1.35
CA ASN A 227 -15.33 5.87 2.27
C ASN A 227 -15.47 4.42 1.77
N THR A 228 -15.71 4.23 0.47
CA THR A 228 -15.81 2.91 -0.15
C THR A 228 -14.49 2.14 -0.05
N CYS A 229 -13.36 2.82 -0.21
CA CYS A 229 -12.04 2.21 -0.01
C CYS A 229 -11.81 1.82 1.46
N ALA A 230 -12.25 2.65 2.42
CA ALA A 230 -12.16 2.34 3.84
C ALA A 230 -13.04 1.13 4.24
N VAL A 231 -14.26 1.03 3.69
CA VAL A 231 -15.12 -0.16 3.85
C VAL A 231 -14.41 -1.41 3.34
N ALA A 232 -13.76 -1.34 2.17
CA ALA A 232 -13.01 -2.46 1.62
C ALA A 232 -11.82 -2.86 2.51
N VAL A 233 -11.09 -1.87 3.05
CA VAL A 233 -10.00 -2.12 4.03
C VAL A 233 -10.53 -2.83 5.26
N LEU A 234 -11.64 -2.37 5.85
CA LEU A 234 -12.21 -3.04 7.03
C LEU A 234 -12.63 -4.48 6.70
N LYS A 235 -13.20 -4.73 5.51
CA LYS A 235 -13.60 -6.07 5.07
C LYS A 235 -12.40 -7.01 4.89
N GLU A 236 -11.31 -6.54 4.27
CA GLU A 236 -10.09 -7.33 4.04
C GLU A 236 -9.31 -7.59 5.33
N PHE A 237 -9.16 -6.57 6.17
CA PHE A 237 -8.33 -6.60 7.36
C PHE A 237 -9.20 -6.68 8.62
N HIS A 238 -9.63 -7.89 8.99
CA HIS A 238 -10.59 -8.15 10.06
C HIS A 238 -10.22 -7.59 11.45
N ASP A 239 -8.94 -7.37 11.71
CA ASP A 239 -8.46 -6.81 12.99
C ASP A 239 -8.70 -5.29 13.10
N ILE A 240 -9.02 -4.63 11.99
CA ILE A 240 -9.47 -3.24 11.96
C ILE A 240 -10.95 -3.19 12.33
N VAL A 241 -11.26 -2.49 13.42
CA VAL A 241 -12.64 -2.41 13.97
C VAL A 241 -13.35 -1.10 13.66
N PHE A 242 -12.56 -0.05 13.48
CA PHE A 242 -13.04 1.30 13.32
C PHE A 242 -12.10 2.04 12.39
N ALA A 243 -12.64 2.92 11.55
CA ALA A 243 -11.86 3.85 10.78
C ALA A 243 -12.56 5.20 10.70
N TYR A 244 -11.80 6.28 10.75
CA TYR A 244 -12.32 7.64 10.61
C TYR A 244 -11.62 8.36 9.47
N GLY A 245 -12.37 8.99 8.58
CA GLY A 245 -11.88 9.66 7.39
C GLY A 245 -12.38 11.09 7.26
N VAL A 246 -11.49 11.96 6.83
CA VAL A 246 -11.74 13.37 6.54
C VAL A 246 -10.84 13.81 5.38
N SER A 247 -11.39 14.60 4.45
CA SER A 247 -10.63 15.09 3.28
C SER A 247 -9.98 13.91 2.52
N ASP A 248 -8.66 13.88 2.47
CA ASP A 248 -7.78 12.93 1.82
C ASP A 248 -7.06 12.02 2.82
N GLU A 249 -7.43 12.04 4.10
CA GLU A 249 -6.89 11.16 5.14
C GLU A 249 -7.92 10.14 5.68
N TYR A 250 -7.41 8.99 6.12
CA TYR A 250 -8.17 7.97 6.84
C TYR A 250 -7.32 7.36 7.96
N SER A 251 -7.92 7.15 9.12
CA SER A 251 -7.30 6.58 10.32
C SER A 251 -7.93 5.24 10.62
N PHE A 252 -7.18 4.14 10.53
CA PHE A 252 -7.67 2.77 10.77
C PHE A 252 -7.21 2.26 12.14
N VAL A 253 -8.15 1.86 12.99
CA VAL A 253 -7.92 1.41 14.37
C VAL A 253 -7.90 -0.12 14.43
N LEU A 254 -6.75 -0.68 14.81
CA LEU A 254 -6.59 -2.09 15.14
C LEU A 254 -6.79 -2.31 16.63
N ARG A 255 -7.42 -3.44 17.00
CA ARG A 255 -7.63 -3.85 18.40
C ARG A 255 -6.31 -4.06 19.14
N LYS A 256 -6.33 -3.86 20.46
CA LYS A 256 -5.18 -4.12 21.35
C LYS A 256 -4.56 -5.51 21.20
N ASN A 257 -5.42 -6.53 21.10
CA ASN A 257 -5.03 -7.94 21.00
C ASN A 257 -4.98 -8.45 19.56
N SER A 258 -4.99 -7.55 18.57
CA SER A 258 -4.86 -7.88 17.15
C SER A 258 -3.75 -8.90 16.95
N GLN A 259 -4.05 -10.00 16.25
CA GLN A 259 -3.09 -11.03 15.85
C GLN A 259 -2.68 -10.89 14.38
N PHE A 260 -3.13 -9.84 13.70
CA PHE A 260 -2.81 -9.53 12.32
C PHE A 260 -1.30 -9.53 12.10
N ASN A 261 -0.77 -10.40 11.22
CA ASN A 261 0.68 -10.62 11.04
C ASN A 261 1.43 -11.09 12.31
N GLN A 262 0.74 -11.82 13.20
CA GLN A 262 1.20 -12.52 14.41
C GLN A 262 1.81 -11.62 15.50
N ARG A 263 0.93 -11.16 16.40
CA ARG A 263 1.26 -10.37 17.60
C ARG A 263 1.40 -11.25 18.86
N GLN A 264 1.50 -12.56 18.70
CA GLN A 264 1.81 -13.51 19.77
C GLN A 264 3.14 -14.20 19.51
N ALA A 265 3.98 -14.20 20.53
CA ALA A 265 5.16 -15.04 20.63
C ALA A 265 4.74 -16.52 20.62
N SER A 266 4.59 -17.10 19.43
CA SER A 266 4.65 -18.56 19.31
C SER A 266 6.11 -18.96 19.46
N VAL A 267 6.37 -19.89 20.37
CA VAL A 267 7.69 -20.38 20.83
C VAL A 267 8.59 -20.89 19.69
N TYR A 268 8.09 -20.96 18.44
CA TYR A 268 8.84 -21.42 17.26
C TYR A 268 8.75 -20.51 16.01
N LYS A 269 8.12 -19.32 16.08
CA LYS A 269 8.16 -18.29 15.03
C LYS A 269 8.26 -16.89 15.63
N THR A 270 9.46 -16.31 15.58
CA THR A 270 9.80 -14.97 16.06
C THR A 270 9.47 -13.86 15.06
N ASP A 271 8.31 -13.91 14.40
CA ASP A 271 7.89 -12.83 13.51
C ASP A 271 7.06 -11.81 14.29
N ASN A 272 7.73 -10.80 14.86
CA ASN A 272 7.04 -9.65 15.46
C ASN A 272 6.36 -8.81 14.37
N ILE A 273 5.28 -8.09 14.72
CA ILE A 273 4.66 -7.14 13.81
C ILE A 273 5.59 -5.94 13.55
N PHE A 274 5.83 -5.68 12.26
CA PHE A 274 6.60 -4.53 11.80
C PHE A 274 5.67 -3.43 11.29
N SER A 275 5.82 -2.23 11.82
CA SER A 275 5.07 -1.03 11.43
C SER A 275 5.03 -0.85 9.90
N SER A 276 6.18 -0.97 9.24
CA SER A 276 6.29 -0.84 7.78
C SER A 276 5.47 -1.87 7.00
N GLN A 277 5.30 -3.09 7.49
CA GLN A 277 4.55 -4.14 6.80
C GLN A 277 3.04 -3.88 6.84
N ILE A 278 2.48 -3.55 8.01
CA ILE A 278 1.04 -3.29 8.10
C ILE A 278 0.70 -1.99 7.38
N VAL A 279 1.50 -0.93 7.58
CA VAL A 279 1.28 0.36 6.91
C VAL A 279 1.28 0.18 5.40
N SER A 280 2.30 -0.47 4.83
CA SER A 280 2.37 -0.69 3.37
C SER A 280 1.25 -1.59 2.86
N ALA A 281 0.83 -2.61 3.62
CA ALA A 281 -0.30 -3.46 3.25
C ALA A 281 -1.60 -2.65 3.10
N ILE A 282 -1.93 -1.85 4.11
CA ILE A 282 -3.14 -1.02 4.10
C ILE A 282 -3.05 0.07 3.04
N VAL A 283 -1.94 0.82 2.98
CA VAL A 283 -1.74 1.91 2.01
C VAL A 283 -1.85 1.40 0.58
N SER A 284 -1.21 0.27 0.26
CA SER A 284 -1.21 -0.26 -1.11
C SER A 284 -2.56 -0.85 -1.52
N PHE A 285 -3.24 -1.53 -0.59
CA PHE A 285 -4.60 -2.00 -0.81
C PHE A 285 -5.56 -0.83 -1.03
N PHE A 286 -5.51 0.19 -0.16
CA PHE A 286 -6.35 1.40 -0.28
C PHE A 286 -6.09 2.15 -1.59
N SER A 287 -4.82 2.37 -1.94
CA SER A 287 -4.42 3.03 -3.19
C SER A 287 -4.97 2.29 -4.42
N THR A 288 -4.89 0.96 -4.39
CA THR A 288 -5.38 0.15 -5.51
C THR A 288 -6.90 0.14 -5.57
N MET A 289 -7.59 0.04 -4.44
CA MET A 289 -9.04 0.16 -4.36
C MET A 289 -9.53 1.51 -4.89
N TYR A 290 -8.84 2.61 -4.55
CA TYR A 290 -9.17 3.94 -5.04
C TYR A 290 -9.10 4.01 -6.57
N ALA A 291 -8.05 3.44 -7.16
CA ALA A 291 -7.88 3.40 -8.61
C ALA A 291 -8.93 2.50 -9.29
N MET A 292 -9.19 1.32 -8.74
CA MET A 292 -10.16 0.36 -9.28
C MET A 292 -11.59 0.91 -9.23
N LYS A 293 -11.97 1.55 -8.12
CA LYS A 293 -13.30 2.10 -7.90
C LYS A 293 -13.51 3.47 -8.54
N TRP A 294 -12.47 4.09 -9.09
CA TRP A 294 -12.55 5.43 -9.69
C TRP A 294 -13.71 5.60 -10.68
N LYS A 295 -13.88 4.64 -11.61
CA LYS A 295 -14.90 4.71 -12.65
C LYS A 295 -16.33 4.55 -12.15
N GLU A 296 -16.52 3.93 -10.99
CA GLU A 296 -17.84 3.82 -10.34
C GLU A 296 -18.31 5.19 -9.81
N PHE A 297 -17.38 6.02 -9.33
CA PHE A 297 -17.69 7.35 -8.79
C PHE A 297 -17.55 8.45 -9.84
N PHE A 298 -16.62 8.32 -10.79
CA PHE A 298 -16.38 9.29 -11.85
C PHE A 298 -16.42 8.66 -13.25
N PRO A 299 -17.61 8.25 -13.75
CA PRO A 299 -17.72 7.55 -15.04
C PRO A 299 -17.10 8.34 -16.21
N GLN A 300 -17.33 9.66 -16.20
CA GLN A 300 -16.90 10.58 -17.26
C GLN A 300 -15.49 11.16 -17.07
N LYS A 301 -14.84 10.93 -15.92
CA LYS A 301 -13.46 11.42 -15.69
C LYS A 301 -12.49 10.26 -15.83
N ASN A 302 -11.43 10.43 -16.62
CA ASN A 302 -10.32 9.48 -16.64
C ASN A 302 -9.35 9.80 -15.50
N LEU A 303 -8.87 8.77 -14.83
CA LEU A 303 -7.79 8.88 -13.87
C LEU A 303 -6.50 9.24 -14.63
N LYS A 304 -6.01 10.46 -14.49
CA LYS A 304 -4.88 11.00 -15.29
C LYS A 304 -3.53 10.43 -14.84
N TYR A 305 -3.41 10.11 -13.55
CA TYR A 305 -2.26 9.43 -12.97
C TYR A 305 -2.70 8.67 -11.71
N PRO A 306 -2.00 7.59 -11.32
CA PRO A 306 -2.39 6.77 -10.18
C PRO A 306 -2.35 7.59 -8.88
N PRO A 307 -3.34 7.42 -7.98
CA PRO A 307 -3.29 8.03 -6.67
C PRO A 307 -2.14 7.42 -5.86
N SER A 308 -1.65 8.17 -4.88
CA SER A 308 -0.63 7.72 -3.95
C SER A 308 -0.97 8.22 -2.57
N PHE A 309 -0.77 7.38 -1.57
CA PHE A 309 -1.02 7.70 -0.17
C PHE A 309 0.26 7.43 0.63
N ASP A 310 0.53 8.27 1.63
CA ASP A 310 1.49 7.96 2.67
C ASP A 310 0.79 7.21 3.80
N GLY A 311 1.57 6.68 4.74
CA GLY A 311 0.99 6.09 5.94
C GLY A 311 1.94 6.05 7.11
N ARG A 312 1.38 6.07 8.31
CA ARG A 312 2.11 5.95 9.57
C ARG A 312 1.31 5.13 10.58
N ALA A 313 2.01 4.41 11.45
CA ALA A 313 1.40 3.71 12.58
C ALA A 313 1.75 4.40 13.91
N VAL A 314 0.77 4.54 14.80
CA VAL A 314 0.92 5.11 16.15
C VAL A 314 0.25 4.17 17.16
N CYS A 315 0.92 3.93 18.29
CA CYS A 315 0.41 3.11 19.38
C CYS A 315 -0.30 3.98 20.43
N TYR A 316 -1.52 3.59 20.81
CA TYR A 316 -2.32 4.23 21.86
C TYR A 316 -2.57 3.24 23.00
N PRO A 317 -2.10 3.50 24.24
CA PRO A 317 -2.10 2.49 25.29
C PRO A 317 -3.45 2.32 25.99
N SER A 318 -4.30 3.35 26.00
CA SER A 318 -5.64 3.30 26.60
C SER A 318 -6.72 3.68 25.60
N GLU A 319 -7.96 3.33 25.94
CA GLU A 319 -9.14 3.72 25.15
C GLU A 319 -9.36 5.23 25.20
N GLU A 320 -9.16 5.84 26.36
CA GLU A 320 -9.26 7.30 26.54
C GLU A 320 -8.35 8.07 25.57
N ILE A 321 -7.07 7.71 25.47
CA ILE A 321 -6.13 8.39 24.57
C ILE A 321 -6.46 8.11 23.10
N LEU A 322 -7.01 6.94 22.77
CA LEU A 322 -7.52 6.64 21.44
C LEU A 322 -8.73 7.53 21.09
N GLN A 323 -9.68 7.68 22.02
CA GLN A 323 -10.85 8.54 21.85
C GLN A 323 -10.43 10.01 21.71
N ASP A 324 -9.46 10.49 22.49
CA ASP A 324 -8.89 11.84 22.36
C ASP A 324 -8.28 12.06 20.98
N TYR A 325 -7.57 11.07 20.44
CA TYR A 325 -7.03 11.13 19.09
C TYR A 325 -8.15 11.25 18.03
N LEU A 326 -9.19 10.42 18.13
CA LEU A 326 -10.31 10.44 17.19
C LEU A 326 -11.10 11.74 17.28
N ALA A 327 -11.34 12.24 18.50
CA ALA A 327 -11.94 13.54 18.74
C ALA A 327 -11.11 14.66 18.13
N TRP A 328 -9.78 14.63 18.30
CA TRP A 328 -8.87 15.58 17.67
C TRP A 328 -9.00 15.59 16.14
N ARG A 329 -9.12 14.42 15.50
CA ARG A 329 -9.33 14.33 14.04
C ARG A 329 -10.68 14.92 13.63
N GLN A 330 -11.76 14.70 14.39
CA GLN A 330 -13.08 15.27 14.07
C GLN A 330 -13.16 16.79 14.32
N VAL A 331 -12.48 17.30 15.34
CA VAL A 331 -12.35 18.76 15.55
C VAL A 331 -11.58 19.40 14.39
N ASP A 332 -10.48 18.78 13.96
CA ASP A 332 -9.69 19.24 12.81
C ASP A 332 -10.53 19.25 11.51
N CYS A 333 -11.38 18.24 11.31
CA CYS A 333 -12.37 18.22 10.23
C CYS A 333 -13.28 19.46 10.25
N HIS A 334 -13.89 19.75 11.41
CA HIS A 334 -14.80 20.89 11.54
C HIS A 334 -14.11 22.22 11.24
N ILE A 335 -12.92 22.44 11.81
CA ILE A 335 -12.14 23.68 11.63
C ILE A 335 -11.77 23.85 10.15
N ASN A 336 -11.23 22.81 9.53
CA ASN A 336 -10.79 22.87 8.13
C ASN A 336 -11.96 23.04 7.18
N ASN A 337 -13.09 22.35 7.40
CA ASN A 337 -14.26 22.49 6.54
C ASN A 337 -14.88 23.89 6.63
N GLN A 338 -14.98 24.47 7.83
CA GLN A 338 -15.50 25.84 8.00
C GLN A 338 -14.60 26.86 7.29
N TYR A 339 -13.29 26.76 7.48
CA TYR A 339 -12.31 27.62 6.80
C TYR A 339 -12.39 27.47 5.28
N ASN A 340 -12.36 26.23 4.76
CA ASN A 340 -12.38 25.95 3.33
C ASN A 340 -13.70 26.41 2.69
N THR A 341 -14.82 26.27 3.37
CA THR A 341 -16.11 26.78 2.89
C THR A 341 -16.04 28.29 2.69
N CYS A 342 -15.62 29.03 3.71
CA CYS A 342 -15.44 30.49 3.60
C CYS A 342 -14.47 30.85 2.46
N PHE A 343 -13.33 30.18 2.42
CA PHE A 343 -12.26 30.45 1.45
C PHE A 343 -12.76 30.27 0.02
N TRP A 344 -13.42 29.15 -0.28
CA TRP A 344 -13.90 28.87 -1.63
C TRP A 344 -15.12 29.70 -2.01
N MET A 345 -15.96 30.11 -1.06
CA MET A 345 -17.03 31.07 -1.35
C MET A 345 -16.48 32.46 -1.73
N LEU A 346 -15.45 32.94 -1.02
CA LEU A 346 -14.74 34.17 -1.37
C LEU A 346 -14.08 34.07 -2.76
N VAL A 347 -13.43 32.94 -3.06
CA VAL A 347 -12.82 32.73 -4.38
C VAL A 347 -13.88 32.70 -5.49
N LYS A 348 -15.01 31.99 -5.25
CA LYS A 348 -16.14 31.94 -6.19
C LYS A 348 -16.82 33.31 -6.38
N SER A 349 -16.72 34.21 -5.40
CA SER A 349 -17.23 35.58 -5.51
C SER A 349 -16.29 36.52 -6.29
N GLY A 350 -15.24 35.99 -6.91
CA GLY A 350 -14.29 36.75 -7.75
C GLY A 350 -13.00 37.17 -7.05
N LYS A 351 -12.79 36.85 -5.77
CA LYS A 351 -11.50 37.12 -5.11
C LYS A 351 -10.43 36.14 -5.58
N THR A 352 -9.19 36.61 -5.63
CA THR A 352 -8.03 35.74 -5.78
C THR A 352 -7.83 34.88 -4.53
N LYS A 353 -7.12 33.75 -4.66
CA LYS A 353 -6.76 32.89 -3.51
C LYS A 353 -6.01 33.67 -2.42
N ALA A 354 -5.14 34.62 -2.80
CA ALA A 354 -4.39 35.45 -1.87
C ALA A 354 -5.30 36.42 -1.09
N GLU A 355 -6.24 37.08 -1.78
CA GLU A 355 -7.21 37.96 -1.13
C GLU A 355 -8.16 37.21 -0.20
N ALA A 356 -8.61 36.01 -0.60
CA ALA A 356 -9.43 35.16 0.25
C ALA A 356 -8.68 34.75 1.53
N GLN A 357 -7.42 34.34 1.40
CA GLN A 357 -6.58 34.01 2.56
C GLN A 357 -6.38 35.21 3.48
N GLN A 358 -6.13 36.40 2.92
CA GLN A 358 -5.96 37.63 3.69
C GLN A 358 -7.25 38.04 4.42
N CYS A 359 -8.42 37.85 3.78
CA CYS A 359 -9.72 38.12 4.38
C CYS A 359 -10.02 37.21 5.58
N LEU A 360 -9.55 35.96 5.55
CA LEU A 360 -9.78 34.99 6.62
C LEU A 360 -8.69 35.00 7.69
N LYS A 361 -7.59 35.72 7.48
CA LYS A 361 -6.47 35.76 8.40
C LYS A 361 -6.89 36.40 9.74
N GLY A 362 -6.66 35.68 10.83
CA GLY A 362 -6.99 36.13 12.19
C GLY A 362 -8.47 36.01 12.56
N THR A 363 -9.33 35.53 11.65
CA THR A 363 -10.76 35.40 11.93
C THR A 363 -11.06 34.28 12.92
N GLN A 364 -12.04 34.50 13.80
CA GLN A 364 -12.57 33.53 14.75
C GLN A 364 -13.68 32.66 14.12
N THR A 365 -14.12 31.63 14.84
CA THR A 365 -15.19 30.72 14.38
C THR A 365 -16.51 31.44 14.13
N GLN A 366 -16.91 32.36 15.03
CA GLN A 366 -18.16 33.11 14.90
C GLN A 366 -18.15 34.06 13.70
N GLU A 367 -17.03 34.73 13.45
CA GLU A 367 -16.87 35.63 12.29
C GLU A 367 -16.99 34.88 10.96
N LYS A 368 -16.53 33.62 10.90
CA LYS A 368 -16.71 32.76 9.73
C LYS A 368 -18.18 32.36 9.52
N TYR A 369 -18.93 32.07 10.59
CA TYR A 369 -20.37 31.85 10.49
C TYR A 369 -21.10 33.08 9.96
N GLU A 370 -20.78 34.26 10.49
CA GLU A 370 -21.38 35.52 10.04
C GLU A 370 -21.02 35.84 8.58
N LEU A 371 -19.78 35.58 8.16
CA LEU A 371 -19.36 35.72 6.77
C LEU A 371 -20.22 34.84 5.84
N LEU A 372 -20.33 33.54 6.15
CA LEU A 372 -21.11 32.59 5.35
C LEU A 372 -22.59 32.99 5.27
N SER A 373 -23.18 33.32 6.42
CA SER A 373 -24.59 33.69 6.55
C SER A 373 -24.89 35.03 5.85
N ARG A 374 -24.20 36.11 6.23
CA ARG A 374 -24.54 37.47 5.78
C ARG A 374 -24.12 37.74 4.35
N GLN A 375 -22.92 37.29 3.96
CA GLN A 375 -22.39 37.62 2.63
C GLN A 375 -22.85 36.64 1.56
N PHE A 376 -23.06 35.37 1.92
CA PHE A 376 -23.35 34.33 0.94
C PHE A 376 -24.65 33.55 1.19
N GLY A 377 -25.44 33.93 2.20
CA GLY A 377 -26.71 33.26 2.50
C GLY A 377 -26.56 31.77 2.84
N THR A 378 -25.37 31.34 3.27
CA THR A 378 -25.06 29.93 3.53
C THR A 378 -25.09 29.66 5.03
N ASP A 379 -26.04 28.82 5.46
CA ASP A 379 -26.00 28.25 6.80
C ASP A 379 -25.01 27.07 6.82
N TYR A 380 -23.91 27.24 7.54
CA TYR A 380 -22.93 26.16 7.70
C TYR A 380 -23.53 24.95 8.41
N SER A 381 -24.45 25.15 9.36
CA SER A 381 -25.04 24.05 10.15
C SER A 381 -25.92 23.13 9.30
N SER A 382 -26.49 23.66 8.20
CA SER A 382 -27.28 22.89 7.25
C SER A 382 -26.45 22.15 6.20
N LEU A 383 -25.11 22.33 6.17
CA LEU A 383 -24.25 21.57 5.26
C LEU A 383 -24.30 20.06 5.60
N PRO A 384 -24.13 19.18 4.59
CA PRO A 384 -24.08 17.73 4.80
C PRO A 384 -23.15 17.35 5.95
N VAL A 385 -23.63 16.46 6.83
CA VAL A 385 -22.91 16.05 8.04
C VAL A 385 -21.54 15.47 7.69
N MET A 386 -21.44 14.69 6.61
CA MET A 386 -20.18 14.15 6.08
C MET A 386 -19.08 15.22 5.89
N PHE A 387 -19.45 16.44 5.48
CA PHE A 387 -18.48 17.52 5.30
C PHE A 387 -18.06 18.15 6.63
N ARG A 388 -18.98 18.21 7.61
CA ARG A 388 -18.77 18.88 8.89
C ARG A 388 -18.11 18.00 9.94
N GLN A 389 -18.34 16.70 9.87
CA GLN A 389 -17.98 15.71 10.88
C GLN A 389 -17.14 14.56 10.31
N GLY A 390 -16.93 14.50 8.99
CA GLY A 390 -16.22 13.40 8.34
C GLY A 390 -17.08 12.15 8.21
N SER A 391 -16.43 11.01 8.03
CA SER A 391 -17.09 9.70 7.99
C SER A 391 -16.34 8.72 8.88
N PHE A 392 -17.04 7.92 9.65
CA PHE A 392 -16.45 6.73 10.24
C PHE A 392 -17.05 5.47 9.64
N VAL A 393 -16.24 4.43 9.64
CA VAL A 393 -16.59 3.09 9.20
C VAL A 393 -16.31 2.16 10.35
N TYR A 394 -17.27 1.31 10.69
CA TYR A 394 -17.11 0.38 11.80
C TYR A 394 -17.73 -0.97 11.48
N ARG A 395 -17.28 -1.98 12.21
CA ARG A 395 -17.80 -3.35 12.08
C ARG A 395 -18.85 -3.62 13.16
N MET A 396 -20.06 -3.97 12.75
CA MET A 396 -21.11 -4.45 13.64
C MET A 396 -20.89 -5.92 14.02
N LYS A 397 -21.53 -6.37 15.12
CA LYS A 397 -21.42 -7.75 15.63
C LYS A 397 -21.75 -8.84 14.59
N LEU A 398 -22.56 -8.54 13.57
CA LEU A 398 -22.91 -9.44 12.46
C LEU A 398 -21.93 -9.41 11.27
N GLN A 399 -20.71 -8.88 11.47
CA GLN A 399 -19.68 -8.65 10.44
C GLN A 399 -20.05 -7.67 9.31
N GLU A 400 -21.23 -7.06 9.38
CA GLU A 400 -21.61 -5.94 8.52
C GLU A 400 -20.72 -4.72 8.79
N VAL A 401 -20.29 -4.05 7.72
CA VAL A 401 -19.45 -2.86 7.78
C VAL A 401 -20.30 -1.67 7.37
N VAL A 402 -20.50 -0.73 8.30
CA VAL A 402 -21.41 0.41 8.15
C VAL A 402 -20.61 1.71 8.09
N VAL A 403 -21.11 2.68 7.31
CA VAL A 403 -20.59 4.06 7.24
C VAL A 403 -21.58 4.99 7.92
N ASP A 404 -21.08 5.87 8.77
CA ASP A 404 -21.88 6.88 9.48
C ASP A 404 -21.05 8.19 9.59
N HIS A 405 -21.72 9.29 9.92
CA HIS A 405 -21.16 10.64 9.94
C HIS A 405 -21.35 11.36 11.28
N SER A 406 -21.90 10.68 12.28
CA SER A 406 -22.26 11.23 13.59
C SER A 406 -21.06 11.79 14.38
N ASN A 407 -21.37 12.55 15.43
CA ASN A 407 -20.40 13.11 16.35
C ASN A 407 -19.77 11.99 17.21
N ILE A 408 -18.47 11.75 17.02
CA ILE A 408 -17.70 10.74 17.77
C ILE A 408 -16.96 11.34 18.97
N ILE A 409 -17.08 12.65 19.21
CA ILE A 409 -16.48 13.33 20.38
C ILE A 409 -17.31 13.07 21.64
N GLU A 410 -18.63 12.92 21.50
CA GLU A 410 -19.50 12.77 22.65
C GLU A 410 -19.37 11.39 23.31
N ARG A 411 -19.38 11.36 24.64
CA ARG A 411 -19.33 10.10 25.39
C ARG A 411 -20.56 9.21 25.16
N SER A 412 -21.70 9.79 24.76
CA SER A 412 -22.92 9.06 24.39
C SER A 412 -22.65 8.10 23.23
N PHE A 413 -21.90 8.54 22.22
CA PHE A 413 -21.50 7.72 21.09
C PHE A 413 -20.75 6.46 21.56
N TRP A 414 -19.65 6.62 22.32
CA TRP A 414 -18.86 5.46 22.76
C TRP A 414 -19.60 4.52 23.72
N LYS A 415 -20.65 5.00 24.40
CA LYS A 415 -21.55 4.15 25.20
C LYS A 415 -22.51 3.33 24.34
N GLU A 416 -23.10 3.95 23.32
CA GLU A 416 -23.98 3.27 22.35
C GLU A 416 -23.21 2.23 21.53
N TYR A 417 -21.97 2.56 21.17
CA TYR A 417 -21.10 1.74 20.35
C TYR A 417 -20.00 1.03 21.15
N SER A 418 -20.24 0.71 22.43
CA SER A 418 -19.23 0.11 23.31
C SER A 418 -18.61 -1.17 22.70
N SER A 419 -19.42 -1.93 21.98
CA SER A 419 -19.00 -3.15 21.28
C SER A 419 -17.95 -2.99 20.17
N ILE A 420 -17.69 -1.76 19.69
CA ILE A 420 -16.64 -1.48 18.69
C ILE A 420 -15.24 -1.70 19.29
N LEU A 421 -15.06 -1.25 20.53
CA LEU A 421 -13.78 -1.29 21.24
C LEU A 421 -13.68 -2.44 22.25
N GLU A 422 -14.82 -3.02 22.64
CA GLU A 422 -14.88 -4.25 23.44
C GLU A 422 -14.34 -5.46 22.68
N GLU A 423 -13.73 -6.38 23.42
CA GLU A 423 -13.24 -7.65 22.86
C GLU A 423 -14.43 -8.53 22.48
N MET A 424 -14.61 -8.80 21.19
CA MET A 424 -15.45 -9.92 20.78
C MET A 424 -14.79 -11.22 21.28
N PRO A 425 -15.52 -12.10 22.02
CA PRO A 425 -14.98 -13.38 22.41
C PRO A 425 -14.55 -14.14 21.16
N ALA A 426 -13.35 -14.73 21.23
CA ALA A 426 -12.83 -15.55 20.15
C ALA A 426 -13.88 -16.60 19.79
N HIS A 427 -14.32 -16.63 18.53
CA HIS A 427 -15.17 -17.70 18.04
C HIS A 427 -14.44 -19.02 18.28
N THR A 428 -14.88 -19.78 19.28
CA THR A 428 -14.62 -21.21 19.36
C THR A 428 -15.16 -21.80 18.08
N SER A 429 -14.28 -22.45 17.32
CA SER A 429 -14.64 -23.22 16.14
C SER A 429 -15.55 -24.36 16.57
N ALA A 430 -16.87 -24.13 16.55
CA ALA A 430 -17.86 -25.19 16.64
C ALA A 430 -17.95 -25.86 15.26
N ALA A 431 -16.98 -26.74 15.00
CA ALA A 431 -17.06 -27.74 13.95
C ALA A 431 -16.47 -29.04 14.53
N ASN A 432 -17.34 -29.84 15.15
CA ASN A 432 -17.34 -31.31 15.13
C ASN A 432 -18.27 -31.85 16.22
N GLU A 433 -19.58 -31.80 16.00
CA GLU A 433 -20.47 -32.83 16.50
C GLU A 433 -21.42 -33.24 15.38
N CYS A 434 -21.01 -34.25 14.62
CA CYS A 434 -21.95 -35.07 13.88
C CYS A 434 -21.47 -36.52 13.93
N THR A 435 -22.41 -37.40 14.30
CA THR A 435 -22.45 -38.85 14.12
C THR A 435 -21.55 -39.75 14.98
N GLN A 436 -22.08 -40.11 16.16
CA GLN A 436 -22.10 -41.51 16.60
C GLN A 436 -23.53 -41.89 17.01
N THR A 437 -24.32 -42.38 16.05
CA THR A 437 -25.47 -43.24 16.34
C THR A 437 -24.99 -44.67 16.30
N SER A 438 -24.78 -45.25 17.49
CA SER A 438 -24.56 -46.66 17.70
C SER A 438 -25.81 -47.47 17.34
N VAL A 439 -25.61 -48.45 16.47
CA VAL A 439 -26.53 -49.55 16.18
C VAL A 439 -26.72 -50.36 17.46
N SER A 440 -27.93 -50.40 18.00
CA SER A 440 -28.36 -51.42 18.95
C SER A 440 -29.05 -52.53 18.17
N ALA A 441 -28.39 -53.69 18.10
CA ALA A 441 -29.01 -54.94 17.72
C ALA A 441 -29.68 -55.57 18.95
N SER A 442 -30.95 -55.91 18.79
CA SER A 442 -31.68 -56.94 19.54
C SER A 442 -32.54 -57.69 18.53
#